data_AF-A0A1J0LV82-F1
#
_entry.id   AF-A0A1J0LV82-F1
#
_cell.length_a   1.000
_cell.length_b   1.000
_cell.length_c   1.000
_cell.angle_alpha   90.00
_cell.angle_beta   90.00
_cell.angle_gamma   90.00
#
_symmetry.space_group_name_H-M   'P 1'
#
loop_
_entity.id
_entity.type
_entity.pdbx_description
1 polymer ?
#
loop_
_entity_poly.entity_id
_entity_poly.type
_entity_poly.pdbx_seq_one_letter_code
_entity_poly.pdbx_strand_id
1 'polypeptide(L)'
;MTEKNLARFYQIAQEIWSQLPSQARFRPLEDGKVLSRYAPLMEGFTEEVVQGFYDTLFGHSATRRIFREGERPAREKTLRDWYLRTLRGPFNGQYFAWQALVGLVHVRRGVTNAMMAAMWNWLTEEVARRARAALPPEEARALEDAWRRLAFTVMALIAEEYLEAYLEALALAKGEDPRAFLEEAQEAAARLLEKLKPA
;
A
#
# COMPACT_ATOMS: atom_id res chain seq x y z
N MET A 1 -16.91 -0.51 10.99
CA MET A 1 -15.68 0.04 11.59
C MET A 1 -16.14 1.08 12.60
N THR A 2 -15.74 1.00 13.87
CA THR A 2 -16.15 1.99 14.89
C THR A 2 -15.34 3.29 14.72
N GLU A 3 -15.86 4.42 15.21
CA GLU A 3 -15.13 5.71 15.18
C GLU A 3 -13.75 5.63 15.86
N LYS A 4 -13.65 4.85 16.95
CA LYS A 4 -12.38 4.59 17.65
C LYS A 4 -11.34 3.89 16.75
N ASN A 5 -11.78 3.00 15.87
CA ASN A 5 -10.88 2.32 14.94
C ASN A 5 -10.35 3.28 13.87
N LEU A 6 -11.17 4.23 13.41
CA LEU A 6 -10.71 5.25 12.45
C LEU A 6 -9.71 6.24 13.06
N ALA A 7 -9.90 6.62 14.33
CA ALA A 7 -8.97 7.52 15.02
C ALA A 7 -7.56 6.92 15.13
N ARG A 8 -7.46 5.61 15.42
CA ARG A 8 -6.18 4.87 15.45
C ARG A 8 -5.45 4.97 14.12
N PHE A 9 -6.07 4.56 13.02
CA PHE A 9 -5.40 4.57 11.72
C PHE A 9 -5.07 5.98 11.22
N TYR A 10 -5.83 7.00 11.67
CA TYR A 10 -5.47 8.38 11.41
C TYR A 10 -4.17 8.76 12.09
N GLN A 11 -4.00 8.41 13.36
CA GLN A 11 -2.77 8.67 14.10
C GLN A 11 -1.57 7.95 13.47
N ILE A 12 -1.70 6.64 13.21
CA ILE A 12 -0.65 5.84 12.56
C ILE A 12 -0.25 6.46 11.22
N ALA A 13 -1.24 6.80 10.38
CA ALA A 13 -0.95 7.42 9.10
C ALA A 13 -0.24 8.79 9.25
N GLN A 14 -0.56 9.61 10.25
CA GLN A 14 0.13 10.87 10.49
C GLN A 14 1.57 10.66 10.98
N GLU A 15 1.79 9.70 11.88
CA GLU A 15 3.10 9.37 12.41
C GLU A 15 4.03 8.89 11.29
N ILE A 16 3.58 7.95 10.46
CA ILE A 16 4.33 7.48 9.28
C ILE A 16 4.55 8.62 8.29
N TRP A 17 3.51 9.41 7.99
CA TRP A 17 3.60 10.52 7.04
C TRP A 17 4.63 11.58 7.45
N SER A 18 4.82 11.80 8.75
CA SER A 18 5.81 12.74 9.27
C SER A 18 7.26 12.33 8.98
N GLN A 19 7.51 11.03 8.79
CA GLN A 19 8.81 10.47 8.47
C GLN A 19 9.14 10.54 6.98
N LEU A 20 8.12 10.72 6.13
CA LEU A 20 8.28 10.72 4.68
C LEU A 20 8.74 12.11 4.17
N PRO A 21 9.90 12.20 3.51
CA PRO A 21 10.39 13.45 2.94
C PRO A 21 9.39 14.06 1.95
N SER A 22 9.07 15.35 2.12
CA SER A 22 8.03 16.02 1.32
C SER A 22 8.31 16.02 -0.19
N GLN A 23 9.58 15.96 -0.59
CA GLN A 23 10.01 15.91 -1.98
C GLN A 23 9.84 14.51 -2.61
N ALA A 24 9.84 13.45 -1.80
CA ALA A 24 9.81 12.06 -2.25
C ALA A 24 8.41 11.43 -2.13
N ARG A 25 7.57 11.94 -1.24
CA ARG A 25 6.20 11.45 -1.03
C ARG A 25 5.18 12.10 -1.94
N PHE A 26 3.99 11.52 -1.96
CA PHE A 26 2.81 12.07 -2.62
C PHE A 26 2.47 13.45 -2.07
N ARG A 27 2.20 14.37 -2.98
CA ARG A 27 1.85 15.77 -2.68
C ARG A 27 0.34 15.93 -2.91
N PRO A 28 -0.48 15.93 -1.86
CA PRO A 28 -1.94 15.81 -2.02
C PRO A 28 -2.59 16.85 -2.92
N LEU A 29 -2.06 18.08 -2.94
CA LEU A 29 -2.60 19.16 -3.75
C LEU A 29 -2.10 19.07 -5.20
N GLU A 30 -0.80 18.95 -5.41
CA GLU A 30 -0.19 18.97 -6.74
C GLU A 30 -0.43 17.66 -7.50
N ASP A 31 -0.09 16.53 -6.88
CA ASP A 31 -0.26 15.21 -7.49
C ASP A 31 -1.74 14.85 -7.55
N GLY A 32 -2.53 15.25 -6.56
CA GLY A 32 -3.98 15.06 -6.57
C GLY A 32 -4.68 15.77 -7.74
N LYS A 33 -4.22 16.96 -8.14
CA LYS A 33 -4.72 17.65 -9.35
C LYS A 33 -4.40 16.87 -10.62
N VAL A 34 -3.21 16.29 -10.72
CA VAL A 34 -2.83 15.45 -11.87
C VAL A 34 -3.71 14.21 -11.94
N LEU A 35 -3.86 13.49 -10.82
CA LEU A 35 -4.70 12.29 -10.79
C LEU A 35 -6.16 12.61 -11.08
N SER A 36 -6.69 13.72 -10.55
CA SER A 36 -8.06 14.17 -10.83
C SER A 36 -8.26 14.50 -12.32
N ARG A 37 -7.30 15.18 -12.96
CA ARG A 37 -7.35 15.50 -14.40
C ARG A 37 -7.42 14.25 -15.28
N TYR A 38 -6.64 13.23 -14.95
CA TYR A 38 -6.58 12.00 -15.75
C TYR A 38 -7.43 10.85 -15.22
N ALA A 39 -8.23 11.08 -14.16
CA ALA A 39 -9.11 10.06 -13.61
C ALA A 39 -10.04 9.44 -14.67
N PRO A 40 -10.73 10.19 -15.56
CA PRO A 40 -11.57 9.59 -16.59
C PRO A 40 -10.82 8.63 -17.53
N LEU A 41 -9.58 8.96 -17.88
CA LEU A 41 -8.72 8.10 -18.70
C LEU A 41 -8.39 6.80 -17.94
N MET A 42 -7.95 6.94 -16.69
CA MET A 42 -7.56 5.82 -15.84
C MET A 42 -8.74 4.90 -15.47
N GLU A 43 -9.93 5.47 -15.31
CA GLU A 43 -11.18 4.73 -15.09
C GLU A 43 -11.49 3.83 -16.31
N GLY A 44 -11.19 4.28 -17.52
CA GLY A 44 -11.33 3.49 -18.75
C GLY A 44 -10.46 2.23 -18.80
N PHE A 45 -9.43 2.12 -17.95
CA PHE A 45 -8.52 0.98 -17.89
C PHE A 45 -8.85 -0.03 -16.79
N THR A 46 -9.90 0.26 -16.01
CA THR A 46 -10.18 -0.44 -14.74
C THR A 46 -10.31 -1.94 -14.92
N GLU A 47 -11.09 -2.39 -15.91
CA GLU A 47 -11.37 -3.81 -16.08
C GLU A 47 -10.12 -4.60 -16.48
N GLU A 48 -9.31 -4.09 -17.41
CA GLU A 48 -8.10 -4.79 -17.80
C GLU A 48 -7.02 -4.75 -16.71
N VAL A 49 -6.93 -3.65 -15.95
CA VAL A 49 -6.02 -3.56 -14.79
C VAL A 49 -6.41 -4.59 -13.74
N VAL A 50 -7.69 -4.69 -13.39
CA VAL A 50 -8.18 -5.65 -12.40
C VAL A 50 -7.96 -7.08 -12.88
N GLN A 51 -8.30 -7.38 -14.13
CA GLN A 51 -8.08 -8.69 -14.73
C GLN A 51 -6.60 -9.08 -14.72
N GLY A 52 -5.72 -8.22 -15.24
CA GLY A 52 -4.28 -8.46 -15.31
C GLY A 52 -3.63 -8.61 -13.93
N PHE A 53 -4.10 -7.86 -12.94
CA PHE A 53 -3.62 -7.96 -11.56
C PHE A 53 -3.91 -9.34 -10.98
N TYR A 54 -5.14 -9.84 -11.13
CA TYR A 54 -5.51 -11.16 -10.61
C TYR A 54 -4.95 -12.29 -11.46
N ASP A 55 -4.81 -12.14 -12.77
CA ASP A 55 -4.11 -13.13 -13.59
C ASP A 55 -2.65 -13.29 -13.16
N THR A 56 -1.97 -12.18 -12.84
CA THR A 56 -0.60 -12.20 -12.30
C THR A 56 -0.54 -12.93 -10.96
N LEU A 57 -1.47 -12.62 -10.04
CA LEU A 57 -1.53 -13.24 -8.71
C LEU A 57 -1.82 -14.74 -8.76
N PHE A 58 -2.78 -15.16 -9.60
CA PHE A 58 -3.16 -16.57 -9.74
C PHE A 58 -2.15 -17.35 -10.59
N GLY A 59 -1.39 -16.68 -11.46
CA GLY A 59 -0.31 -17.27 -12.26
C GLY A 59 0.95 -17.61 -11.45
N HIS A 60 1.13 -17.01 -10.28
CA HIS A 60 2.30 -17.25 -9.42
C HIS A 60 1.94 -18.06 -8.16
N SER A 61 2.66 -19.16 -7.90
CA SER A 61 2.29 -20.16 -6.88
C SER A 61 2.29 -19.61 -5.44
N ALA A 62 3.19 -18.69 -5.09
CA ALA A 62 3.24 -18.12 -3.74
C ALA A 62 2.01 -17.23 -3.46
N THR A 63 1.62 -16.38 -4.40
CA THR A 63 0.46 -15.49 -4.29
C THR A 63 -0.86 -16.24 -4.45
N ARG A 64 -0.93 -17.22 -5.36
CA ARG A 64 -2.12 -18.07 -5.56
C ARG A 64 -2.55 -18.76 -4.27
N ARG A 65 -1.60 -19.24 -3.45
CA ARG A 65 -1.85 -19.94 -2.19
C ARG A 65 -2.55 -19.08 -1.12
N ILE A 66 -2.57 -17.76 -1.27
CA ILE A 66 -3.29 -16.85 -0.38
C ILE A 66 -4.81 -16.93 -0.59
N PHE A 67 -5.25 -17.33 -1.78
CA PHE A 67 -6.65 -17.36 -2.18
C PHE A 67 -7.28 -18.72 -1.89
N ARG A 68 -8.57 -18.68 -1.53
CA ARG A 68 -9.43 -19.87 -1.48
C ARG A 68 -10.20 -20.00 -2.79
N GLU A 69 -10.63 -21.22 -3.09
CA GLU A 69 -11.48 -21.49 -4.25
C GLU A 69 -12.74 -20.61 -4.23
N GLY A 70 -13.13 -20.09 -5.39
CA GLY A 70 -14.29 -19.21 -5.54
C GLY A 70 -14.11 -17.76 -5.07
N GLU A 71 -12.99 -17.38 -4.46
CA GLU A 71 -12.82 -15.99 -3.96
C GLU A 71 -12.59 -14.96 -5.08
N ARG A 72 -12.09 -15.37 -6.25
CA ARG A 72 -11.61 -14.46 -7.30
C ARG A 72 -12.61 -13.35 -7.67
N PRO A 73 -13.90 -13.62 -7.98
CA PRO A 73 -14.83 -12.55 -8.37
C PRO A 73 -15.04 -11.48 -7.29
N ALA A 74 -15.10 -11.89 -6.02
CA ALA A 74 -15.25 -10.95 -4.90
C ALA A 74 -13.98 -10.10 -4.68
N ARG A 75 -12.81 -10.69 -4.94
CA ARG A 75 -11.50 -10.01 -4.83
C ARG A 75 -11.32 -9.00 -5.97
N GLU A 76 -11.65 -9.37 -7.20
CA GLU A 76 -11.68 -8.46 -8.35
C GLU A 76 -12.61 -7.27 -8.10
N LYS A 77 -13.80 -7.49 -7.53
CA LYS A 77 -14.68 -6.40 -7.11
C LYS A 77 -14.03 -5.47 -6.09
N THR A 78 -13.37 -6.04 -5.09
CA THR A 78 -12.71 -5.25 -4.03
C THR A 78 -11.60 -4.37 -4.61
N LEU A 79 -10.78 -4.91 -5.52
CA LEU A 79 -9.73 -4.14 -6.18
C LEU A 79 -10.30 -3.06 -7.09
N ARG A 80 -11.34 -3.37 -7.87
CA ARG A 80 -12.05 -2.40 -8.72
C ARG A 80 -12.52 -1.20 -7.90
N ASP A 81 -13.25 -1.47 -6.82
CA ASP A 81 -13.80 -0.43 -5.95
C ASP A 81 -12.66 0.39 -5.29
N TRP A 82 -11.59 -0.27 -4.85
CA TRP A 82 -10.42 0.40 -4.29
C TRP A 82 -9.71 1.30 -5.32
N TYR A 83 -9.53 0.81 -6.55
CA TYR A 83 -8.86 1.54 -7.62
C TYR A 83 -9.66 2.81 -7.99
N LEU A 84 -10.96 2.67 -8.25
CA LEU A 84 -11.83 3.81 -8.56
C LEU A 84 -11.88 4.84 -7.43
N ARG A 85 -11.96 4.40 -6.16
CA ARG A 85 -11.90 5.31 -5.01
C ARG A 85 -10.55 6.03 -4.91
N THR A 86 -9.47 5.35 -5.28
CA THR A 86 -8.11 5.90 -5.28
C THR A 86 -7.95 6.98 -6.35
N LEU A 87 -8.47 6.75 -7.56
CA LEU A 87 -8.43 7.74 -8.65
C LEU A 87 -9.18 9.03 -8.30
N ARG A 88 -10.35 8.88 -7.67
CA ARG A 88 -11.26 10.00 -7.38
C ARG A 88 -10.84 10.85 -6.18
N GLY A 89 -10.01 10.32 -5.29
CA GLY A 89 -9.74 10.97 -4.00
C GLY A 89 -11.02 11.15 -3.15
N PRO A 90 -11.07 12.15 -2.25
CA PRO A 90 -10.01 13.11 -1.93
C PRO A 90 -8.81 12.44 -1.24
N PHE A 91 -7.62 13.01 -1.45
CA PHE A 91 -6.36 12.56 -0.83
C PHE A 91 -6.13 13.27 0.51
N ASN A 92 -7.01 13.03 1.46
CA ASN A 92 -6.96 13.61 2.81
C ASN A 92 -6.45 12.59 3.84
N GLY A 93 -6.35 12.99 5.12
CA GLY A 93 -5.90 12.08 6.18
C GLY A 93 -6.77 10.82 6.32
N GLN A 94 -8.07 10.89 6.01
CA GLN A 94 -8.94 9.70 6.01
C GLN A 94 -8.57 8.70 4.91
N TYR A 95 -8.18 9.18 3.73
CA TYR A 95 -7.69 8.31 2.66
C TYR A 95 -6.40 7.58 3.08
N PHE A 96 -5.44 8.29 3.67
CA PHE A 96 -4.18 7.66 4.10
C PHE A 96 -4.37 6.72 5.30
N ALA A 97 -5.28 7.05 6.23
CA ALA A 97 -5.70 6.14 7.29
C ALA A 97 -6.34 4.85 6.73
N TRP A 98 -7.16 4.97 5.69
CA TRP A 98 -7.73 3.81 5.02
C TRP A 98 -6.65 2.94 4.36
N GLN A 99 -5.61 3.54 3.78
CA GLN A 99 -4.49 2.77 3.21
C GLN A 99 -3.67 2.04 4.29
N ALA A 100 -3.46 2.64 5.47
CA ALA A 100 -2.86 1.94 6.60
C ALA A 100 -3.72 0.73 7.00
N LEU A 101 -5.04 0.91 7.18
CA LEU A 101 -5.95 -0.21 7.45
C LEU A 101 -5.90 -1.33 6.40
N VAL A 102 -5.77 -0.96 5.11
CA VAL A 102 -5.61 -1.95 4.03
C VAL A 102 -4.38 -2.82 4.30
N GLY A 103 -3.31 -2.29 4.89
CA GLY A 103 -2.16 -3.06 5.35
C GLY A 103 -2.56 -4.18 6.32
N LEU A 104 -3.28 -3.86 7.39
CA LEU A 104 -3.75 -4.85 8.37
C LEU A 104 -4.63 -5.95 7.74
N VAL A 105 -5.47 -5.60 6.75
CA VAL A 105 -6.27 -6.59 6.01
C VAL A 105 -5.39 -7.61 5.30
N HIS A 106 -4.27 -7.17 4.72
CA HIS A 106 -3.34 -8.03 4.02
C HIS A 106 -2.48 -8.88 4.98
N VAL A 107 -2.06 -8.32 6.13
CA VAL A 107 -1.42 -9.07 7.23
C VAL A 107 -2.28 -10.26 7.64
N ARG A 108 -3.57 -10.02 7.93
CA ARG A 108 -4.52 -11.07 8.32
C ARG A 108 -4.62 -12.22 7.29
N ARG A 109 -4.36 -11.93 6.01
CA ARG A 109 -4.43 -12.90 4.91
C ARG A 109 -3.09 -13.59 4.63
N GLY A 110 -2.01 -13.23 5.33
CA GLY A 110 -0.68 -13.78 5.08
C GLY A 110 -0.03 -13.25 3.81
N VAL A 111 -0.50 -12.11 3.29
CA VAL A 111 0.21 -11.41 2.22
C VAL A 111 1.46 -10.76 2.82
N THR A 112 2.59 -10.88 2.15
CA THR A 112 3.87 -10.33 2.62
C THR A 112 4.15 -8.96 1.99
N ASN A 113 5.03 -8.17 2.62
CA ASN A 113 5.50 -6.90 2.04
C ASN A 113 6.17 -7.10 0.67
N ALA A 114 6.83 -8.24 0.43
CA ALA A 114 7.40 -8.57 -0.88
C ALA A 114 6.31 -8.75 -1.96
N MET A 115 5.22 -9.45 -1.64
CA MET A 115 4.06 -9.59 -2.54
C MET A 115 3.40 -8.23 -2.81
N MET A 116 3.20 -7.42 -1.76
CA MET A 116 2.63 -6.08 -1.90
C MET A 116 3.47 -5.17 -2.79
N ALA A 117 4.79 -5.12 -2.54
CA ALA A 117 5.70 -4.28 -3.32
C ALA A 117 5.74 -4.70 -4.79
N ALA A 118 5.79 -6.01 -5.07
CA ALA A 118 5.77 -6.53 -6.44
C ALA A 118 4.49 -6.17 -7.19
N MET A 119 3.33 -6.28 -6.53
CA MET A 119 2.04 -5.97 -7.16
C MET A 119 1.79 -4.47 -7.30
N TRP A 120 2.29 -3.65 -6.38
CA TRP A 120 2.33 -2.19 -6.57
C TRP A 120 3.19 -1.80 -7.76
N ASN A 121 4.38 -2.41 -7.91
CA ASN A 121 5.23 -2.19 -9.07
C ASN A 121 4.52 -2.58 -10.38
N TRP A 122 3.86 -3.75 -10.41
CA TRP A 122 3.06 -4.17 -11.56
C TRP A 122 1.99 -3.13 -11.93
N LEU A 123 1.24 -2.64 -10.94
CA LEU A 123 0.19 -1.65 -11.16
C LEU A 123 0.75 -0.29 -11.62
N THR A 124 1.90 0.12 -11.08
CA THR A 124 2.60 1.34 -11.52
C THR A 124 3.07 1.21 -12.97
N GLU A 125 3.64 0.07 -13.36
CA GLU A 125 4.07 -0.16 -14.74
C GLU A 125 2.89 -0.17 -15.71
N GLU A 126 1.78 -0.81 -15.34
CA GLU A 126 0.62 -0.90 -16.22
C GLU A 126 -0.04 0.47 -16.45
N VAL A 127 -0.14 1.30 -15.40
CA VAL A 127 -0.59 2.69 -15.54
C VAL A 127 0.37 3.49 -16.43
N ALA A 128 1.68 3.35 -16.22
CA ALA A 128 2.69 4.07 -16.98
C ALA A 128 2.65 3.69 -18.47
N ARG A 129 2.63 2.38 -18.78
CA ARG A 129 2.51 1.85 -20.13
C ARG A 129 1.28 2.41 -20.86
N ARG A 130 0.13 2.45 -20.19
CA ARG A 130 -1.11 2.99 -20.78
C ARG A 130 -1.09 4.50 -20.93
N ALA A 131 -0.52 5.22 -19.96
CA ALA A 131 -0.34 6.67 -20.05
C ALA A 131 0.51 7.05 -21.26
N ARG A 132 1.66 6.39 -21.47
CA ARG A 132 2.54 6.60 -22.64
C ARG A 132 1.86 6.32 -23.97
N ALA A 133 0.93 5.37 -23.99
CA ALA A 133 0.19 5.02 -25.21
C ALA A 133 -0.94 6.02 -25.52
N ALA A 134 -1.51 6.67 -24.50
CA ALA A 134 -2.71 7.49 -24.63
C ALA A 134 -2.48 9.01 -24.55
N LEU A 135 -1.33 9.45 -24.01
CA LEU A 135 -1.06 10.85 -23.71
C LEU A 135 0.21 11.36 -24.39
N PRO A 136 0.32 12.67 -24.64
CA PRO A 136 1.60 13.30 -24.99
C PRO A 136 2.69 13.00 -23.95
N PRO A 137 3.98 12.94 -24.34
CA PRO A 137 5.07 12.53 -23.44
C PRO A 137 5.12 13.26 -22.09
N GLU A 138 4.94 14.59 -22.09
CA GLU A 138 4.97 15.39 -20.85
C GLU A 138 3.76 15.10 -19.94
N GLU A 139 2.58 14.88 -20.52
CA GLU A 139 1.36 14.53 -19.77
C GLU A 139 1.44 13.12 -19.21
N ALA A 140 1.94 12.16 -20.00
CA ALA A 140 2.22 10.81 -19.55
C ALA A 140 3.20 10.81 -18.37
N ARG A 141 4.32 11.54 -18.49
CA ARG A 141 5.33 11.66 -17.44
C ARG A 141 4.78 12.28 -16.16
N ALA A 142 3.96 13.33 -16.27
CA ALA A 142 3.34 13.95 -15.11
C ALA A 142 2.42 12.96 -14.37
N LEU A 143 1.61 12.19 -15.10
CA LEU A 143 0.74 11.16 -14.53
C LEU A 143 1.54 10.03 -13.88
N GLU A 144 2.56 9.51 -14.57
CA GLU A 144 3.47 8.49 -14.05
C GLU A 144 4.10 8.92 -12.73
N ASP A 145 4.64 10.14 -12.67
CA ASP A 145 5.29 10.66 -11.48
C ASP A 145 4.32 10.82 -10.31
N ALA A 146 3.10 11.32 -10.55
CA ALA A 146 2.07 11.44 -9.53
C ALA A 146 1.62 10.06 -9.01
N TRP A 147 1.35 9.11 -9.92
CA TRP A 147 0.94 7.75 -9.57
C TRP A 147 2.02 6.99 -8.82
N ARG A 148 3.28 7.10 -9.25
CA ARG A 148 4.43 6.50 -8.60
C ARG A 148 4.61 7.05 -7.18
N ARG A 149 4.57 8.37 -6.99
CA ARG A 149 4.64 8.96 -5.64
C ARG A 149 3.49 8.47 -4.75
N LEU A 150 2.28 8.33 -5.29
CA LEU A 150 1.15 7.74 -4.56
C LEU A 150 1.44 6.30 -4.14
N ALA A 151 1.85 5.45 -5.10
CA ALA A 151 2.16 4.05 -4.87
C ALA A 151 3.20 3.86 -3.77
N PHE A 152 4.32 4.58 -3.84
CA PHE A 152 5.38 4.48 -2.82
C PHE A 152 4.97 5.05 -1.46
N THR A 153 4.17 6.10 -1.44
CA THR A 153 3.64 6.66 -0.17
C THR A 153 2.68 5.68 0.50
N VAL A 154 1.79 5.06 -0.28
CA VAL A 154 0.87 4.03 0.22
C VAL A 154 1.62 2.77 0.62
N MET A 155 2.63 2.35 -0.14
CA MET A 155 3.47 1.21 0.22
C MET A 155 4.20 1.44 1.56
N ALA A 156 4.69 2.65 1.82
CA ALA A 156 5.29 2.99 3.11
C ALA A 156 4.27 2.87 4.26
N LEU A 157 3.06 3.43 4.09
CA LEU A 157 1.99 3.30 5.08
C LEU A 157 1.63 1.83 5.37
N ILE A 158 1.54 1.02 4.32
CA ILE A 158 1.23 -0.41 4.44
C ILE A 158 2.39 -1.16 5.12
N ALA A 159 3.63 -0.89 4.72
CA ALA A 159 4.80 -1.59 5.24
C ALA A 159 5.02 -1.36 6.74
N GLU A 160 4.86 -0.12 7.19
CA GLU A 160 4.97 0.22 8.62
C GLU A 160 3.81 -0.39 9.42
N GLU A 161 2.57 -0.33 8.91
CA GLU A 161 1.43 -0.98 9.58
C GLU A 161 1.64 -2.50 9.72
N TYR A 162 2.30 -3.16 8.76
CA TYR A 162 2.61 -4.59 8.90
C TYR A 162 3.46 -4.85 10.13
N LEU A 163 4.53 -4.08 10.31
CA LEU A 163 5.45 -4.24 11.43
C LEU A 163 4.75 -3.93 12.76
N GLU A 164 4.06 -2.78 12.83
CA GLU A 164 3.33 -2.35 14.02
C GLU A 164 2.26 -3.38 14.42
N ALA A 165 1.47 -3.88 13.45
CA ALA A 165 0.42 -4.85 13.72
C ALA A 165 0.95 -6.18 14.26
N TYR A 166 2.08 -6.68 13.74
CA TYR A 166 2.69 -7.91 14.25
C TYR A 166 3.23 -7.71 15.68
N LEU A 167 3.96 -6.62 15.91
CA LEU A 167 4.57 -6.35 17.21
C LEU A 167 3.52 -6.07 18.28
N GLU A 168 2.50 -5.28 17.97
CA GLU A 168 1.38 -5.02 18.88
C GLU A 168 0.64 -6.31 19.22
N ALA A 169 0.32 -7.15 18.23
CA ALA A 169 -0.36 -8.41 18.47
C ALA A 169 0.47 -9.36 19.36
N LEU A 170 1.80 -9.41 19.17
CA LEU A 170 2.70 -10.22 19.99
C LEU A 170 2.84 -9.68 21.41
N ALA A 171 3.04 -8.37 21.57
CA ALA A 171 3.15 -7.72 22.88
C ALA A 171 1.87 -7.94 23.70
N LEU A 172 0.69 -7.71 23.10
CA LEU A 172 -0.60 -7.94 23.76
C LEU A 172 -0.81 -9.41 24.14
N ALA A 173 -0.40 -10.35 23.28
CA ALA A 173 -0.48 -11.79 23.59
C ALA A 173 0.43 -12.20 24.76
N LYS A 174 1.50 -11.43 25.02
CA LYS A 174 2.45 -11.64 26.11
C LYS A 174 2.12 -10.82 27.36
N GLY A 175 1.13 -9.92 27.30
CA GLY A 175 0.81 -8.99 28.38
C GLY A 175 1.85 -7.88 28.56
N GLU A 176 2.59 -7.56 27.50
CA GLU A 176 3.65 -6.53 27.48
C GLU A 176 3.12 -5.23 26.84
N ASP A 177 3.78 -4.11 27.15
CA ASP A 177 3.49 -2.83 26.49
C ASP A 177 4.03 -2.84 25.04
N PRO A 178 3.20 -2.53 24.02
CA PRO A 178 3.63 -2.57 22.62
C PRO A 178 4.81 -1.66 22.27
N ARG A 179 4.96 -0.50 22.92
CA ARG A 179 6.06 0.43 22.63
C ARG A 179 7.37 -0.09 23.20
N ALA A 180 7.36 -0.53 24.46
CA ALA A 180 8.53 -1.16 25.07
C ALA A 180 8.96 -2.43 24.30
N PHE A 181 8.00 -3.22 23.81
CA PHE A 181 8.29 -4.41 23.01
C PHE A 181 8.97 -4.08 21.67
N LEU A 182 8.57 -2.98 21.02
CA LEU A 182 9.22 -2.50 19.81
C LEU A 182 10.68 -2.08 20.08
N GLU A 183 10.94 -1.35 21.16
CA GLU A 183 12.30 -0.97 21.56
C GLU A 183 13.18 -2.21 21.82
N GLU A 184 12.63 -3.20 22.53
CA GLU A 184 13.33 -4.48 22.76
C GLU A 184 13.63 -5.21 21.45
N ALA A 185 12.67 -5.24 20.51
CA ALA A 185 12.86 -5.85 19.20
C ALA A 185 13.99 -5.16 18.41
N GLN A 186 14.11 -3.84 18.50
CA GLN A 186 15.21 -3.09 17.87
C GLN A 186 16.57 -3.42 18.50
N GLU A 187 16.66 -3.49 19.82
CA GLU A 187 17.89 -3.92 20.49
C GLU A 187 18.26 -5.37 20.14
N ALA A 188 17.26 -6.26 20.06
CA ALA A 188 17.46 -7.63 19.64
C ALA A 188 17.99 -7.71 18.20
N ALA A 189 17.49 -6.88 17.29
CA ALA A 189 18.00 -6.76 15.93
C ALA A 189 19.46 -6.29 15.90
N ALA A 190 19.84 -5.31 16.74
CA ALA A 190 21.24 -4.88 16.87
C ALA A 190 22.14 -6.03 17.33
N ARG A 191 21.72 -6.81 18.33
CA ARG A 191 22.45 -8.00 18.80
C ARG A 191 22.56 -9.09 17.72
N LEU A 192 21.54 -9.27 16.88
CA LEU A 192 21.60 -10.19 15.74
C LEU A 192 22.67 -9.76 14.72
N LEU A 193 22.76 -8.46 14.42
CA LEU A 193 23.77 -7.91 13.52
C LEU A 193 25.19 -8.15 14.05
N GLU A 194 25.43 -7.92 15.35
CA GLU A 194 26.74 -8.17 15.97
C GLU A 194 27.20 -9.63 15.81
N LYS A 195 26.28 -10.61 15.91
CA LYS A 195 26.59 -12.03 15.72
C LYS A 195 26.96 -12.41 14.28
N LEU A 196 26.62 -11.57 13.30
CA LEU A 196 26.90 -11.79 11.88
C LEU A 196 28.19 -11.12 11.42
N LYS A 197 28.87 -10.34 12.27
CA LYS A 197 30.16 -9.75 11.93
C LYS A 197 31.18 -10.88 11.74
N PRO A 198 31.92 -10.92 10.61
CA PRO A 198 33.00 -11.88 10.44
C PRO A 198 34.06 -11.66 11.53
N ALA A 199 34.64 -12.78 11.99
CA ALA A 199 35.71 -12.79 12.98
C ALA A 199 36.96 -12.04 12.50
#